data_AF-A0A1H8P032-F1
#
_entry.id   AF-A0A1H8P032-F1
#
_cell.length_a   1.000
_cell.length_b   1.000
_cell.length_c   1.000
_cell.angle_alpha   90.00
_cell.angle_beta   90.00
_cell.angle_gamma   90.00
#
_symmetry.space_group_name_H-M   'P 1'
#
loop_
_entity.id
_entity.type
_entity.pdbx_description
1 polymer ?
#
loop_
_entity_poly.entity_id
_entity_poly.type
_entity_poly.pdbx_seq_one_letter_code
_entity_poly.pdbx_strand_id
1 'polypeptide(L)'
;MDLEDVAPTVGVGACVALLVALGIPYVAVTDAGPTLGAYYASGPVGSGGIAFMSLLTVVVLLSGTRGTAEPDLVAGIALVLGVVTFALAVLWAVSVDPTVLFSFPPSAAWIANHRWVVVALAAVVPLAAAGYARGVLWR
;
A
#
# COMPACT_ATOMS: atom_id res chain seq x y z
N MET A 1 2.65 10.52 -24.43
CA MET A 1 1.88 9.66 -23.52
C MET A 1 0.85 10.54 -22.86
N ASP A 2 -0.42 10.26 -23.11
CA ASP A 2 -1.50 11.03 -22.52
C ASP A 2 -1.62 10.71 -21.02
N LEU A 3 -2.09 11.66 -20.22
CA LEU A 3 -2.26 11.51 -18.76
C LEU A 3 -3.13 10.29 -18.39
N GLU A 4 -3.98 9.87 -19.32
CA GLU A 4 -4.83 8.66 -19.31
C GLU A 4 -4.02 7.35 -19.22
N ASP A 5 -2.83 7.28 -19.81
CA ASP A 5 -1.96 6.08 -19.79
C ASP A 5 -0.96 6.08 -18.62
N VAL A 6 -0.52 7.28 -18.21
CA VAL A 6 0.53 7.43 -17.19
C VAL A 6 -0.02 7.13 -15.79
N ALA A 7 -1.23 7.57 -15.49
CA ALA A 7 -1.80 7.45 -14.14
C ALA A 7 -2.06 6.00 -13.70
N PRO A 8 -2.65 5.11 -14.53
CA PRO A 8 -2.77 3.69 -14.18
C PRO A 8 -1.42 3.02 -13.95
N THR A 9 -0.41 3.36 -14.75
CA THR A 9 0.95 2.78 -14.63
C THR A 9 1.61 3.20 -13.31
N VAL A 10 1.49 4.47 -12.94
CA VAL A 10 2.02 5.00 -11.66
C VAL A 10 1.29 4.37 -10.48
N GLY A 11 -0.05 4.27 -10.53
CA GLY A 11 -0.85 3.66 -9.47
C GLY A 11 -0.52 2.18 -9.27
N VAL A 12 -0.42 1.41 -10.37
CA VAL A 12 0.00 0.00 -10.31
C VAL A 12 1.41 -0.12 -9.75
N GLY A 13 2.35 0.71 -10.22
CA GLY A 13 3.73 0.73 -9.72
C GLY A 13 3.81 1.01 -8.22
N ALA A 14 3.02 1.96 -7.71
CA ALA A 14 2.95 2.27 -6.28
C ALA A 14 2.38 1.10 -5.46
N CYS A 15 1.30 0.47 -5.92
CA CYS A 15 0.74 -0.71 -5.26
C CYS A 15 1.71 -1.90 -5.26
N VAL A 16 2.43 -2.13 -6.37
CA VAL A 16 3.45 -3.18 -6.44
C VAL A 16 4.61 -2.87 -5.48
N ALA A 17 5.09 -1.63 -5.45
CA ALA A 17 6.14 -1.21 -4.51
C ALA A 17 5.71 -1.42 -3.05
N LEU A 18 4.45 -1.12 -2.73
CA LEU A 18 3.88 -1.33 -1.39
C LEU A 18 3.81 -2.83 -1.03
N LEU A 19 3.38 -3.68 -1.96
CA LEU A 19 3.35 -5.14 -1.78
C LEU A 19 4.76 -5.72 -1.60
N VAL A 20 5.73 -5.25 -2.39
CA VAL A 20 7.13 -5.63 -2.25
C VAL A 20 7.67 -5.21 -0.89
N ALA A 21 7.42 -3.96 -0.47
CA ALA A 21 7.83 -3.48 0.85
C ALA A 21 7.28 -4.36 1.97
N LEU A 22 5.97 -4.68 1.93
CA LEU A 22 5.35 -5.62 2.86
C LEU A 22 5.94 -7.04 2.78
N GLY A 23 6.48 -7.45 1.64
CA GLY A 23 7.12 -8.76 1.46
C GLY A 23 8.56 -8.85 1.98
N ILE A 24 9.31 -7.74 2.01
CA ILE A 24 10.75 -7.73 2.32
C ILE A 24 11.07 -8.43 3.66
N PRO A 25 10.37 -8.17 4.78
CA PRO A 25 10.67 -8.85 6.04
C PRO A 25 10.56 -10.38 6.00
N TYR A 26 9.70 -10.95 5.15
CA TYR A 26 9.56 -12.41 5.04
C TYR A 26 10.79 -13.10 4.42
N VAL A 27 11.60 -12.36 3.67
CA VAL A 27 12.84 -12.89 3.05
C VAL A 27 14.10 -12.38 3.73
N ALA A 28 14.05 -11.20 4.34
CA ALA A 28 15.21 -10.54 4.94
C ALA A 28 15.41 -10.84 6.43
N VAL A 29 14.35 -11.29 7.14
CA VAL A 29 14.44 -11.62 8.57
C VAL A 29 14.45 -13.13 8.76
N THR A 30 15.57 -13.66 9.27
CA THR A 30 15.70 -15.08 9.62
C THR A 30 15.24 -15.34 11.05
N ASP A 31 14.73 -16.55 11.32
CA ASP A 31 14.39 -17.07 12.65
C ASP A 31 13.38 -16.25 13.49
N ALA A 32 12.61 -15.36 12.87
CA ALA A 32 11.65 -14.49 13.55
C ALA A 32 10.18 -14.87 13.31
N GLY A 33 9.88 -16.10 12.88
CA GLY A 33 8.54 -16.49 12.41
C GLY A 33 7.36 -16.05 13.31
N PRO A 34 7.36 -16.40 14.62
CA PRO A 34 6.32 -15.97 15.55
C PRO A 34 6.27 -14.45 15.75
N THR A 35 7.43 -13.81 15.88
CA THR A 35 7.56 -12.36 16.09
C THR A 35 7.07 -11.57 14.86
N LEU A 36 7.40 -12.05 13.66
CA LEU A 36 6.98 -11.45 12.40
C LEU A 36 5.46 -11.61 12.19
N GLY A 37 4.91 -12.75 12.60
CA GLY A 37 3.46 -12.96 12.63
C GLY A 37 2.76 -11.93 13.53
N ALA A 38 3.24 -11.74 14.76
CA ALA A 38 2.69 -10.74 15.68
C ALA A 38 2.83 -9.30 15.14
N TYR A 39 3.96 -8.99 14.50
CA TYR A 39 4.20 -7.69 13.86
C TYR A 39 3.17 -7.39 12.75
N TYR A 40 2.91 -8.35 11.86
CA TYR A 40 1.94 -8.16 10.78
C TYR A 40 0.48 -8.27 11.23
N ALA A 41 0.20 -9.03 12.29
CA ALA A 41 -1.13 -9.15 12.88
C ALA A 41 -1.51 -7.96 13.79
N SER A 42 -0.63 -6.96 13.94
CA SER A 42 -0.87 -5.82 14.82
C SER A 42 -2.06 -4.97 14.37
N GLY A 43 -2.90 -4.56 15.34
CA GLY A 43 -4.10 -3.77 15.08
C GLY A 43 -5.31 -4.60 14.60
N PRO A 44 -6.45 -3.95 14.32
CA PRO A 44 -7.72 -4.66 14.10
C PRO A 44 -7.78 -5.53 12.84
N VAL A 45 -7.01 -5.16 11.80
CA VAL A 45 -7.05 -5.81 10.47
C VAL A 45 -5.67 -6.38 10.08
N GLY A 46 -4.61 -6.04 10.82
CA GLY A 46 -3.24 -6.32 10.43
C GLY A 46 -2.81 -5.63 9.13
N SER A 47 -1.60 -5.96 8.67
CA SER A 47 -1.09 -5.51 7.37
C SER A 47 -1.77 -6.19 6.17
N GLY A 48 -2.47 -7.31 6.41
CA GLY A 48 -3.19 -8.05 5.37
C GLY A 48 -4.24 -7.19 4.66
N GLY A 49 -4.90 -6.29 5.39
CA GLY A 49 -5.82 -5.31 4.80
C GLY A 49 -5.13 -4.37 3.80
N ILE A 50 -3.90 -3.94 4.09
CA ILE A 50 -3.10 -3.08 3.19
C ILE A 50 -2.78 -3.83 1.90
N ALA A 51 -2.31 -5.08 2.02
CA ALA A 51 -1.98 -5.92 0.87
C ALA A 51 -3.22 -6.21 0.00
N PHE A 52 -4.34 -6.56 0.63
CA PHE A 52 -5.59 -6.83 -0.08
C PHE A 52 -6.11 -5.60 -0.83
N MET A 53 -6.14 -4.43 -0.18
CA MET A 53 -6.55 -3.19 -0.84
C MET A 53 -5.59 -2.79 -1.98
N SER A 54 -4.29 -3.04 -1.83
CA SER A 54 -3.31 -2.79 -2.89
C SER A 54 -3.55 -3.65 -4.12
N LEU A 55 -3.82 -4.95 -3.92
CA LEU A 55 -4.17 -5.86 -5.01
C LEU A 55 -5.49 -5.46 -5.70
N LEU A 56 -6.50 -5.09 -4.91
CA LEU A 56 -7.78 -4.62 -5.45
C LEU A 56 -7.60 -3.34 -6.29
N THR A 57 -6.77 -2.41 -5.82
CA THR A 57 -6.44 -1.18 -6.56
C THR A 57 -5.78 -1.48 -7.90
N VAL A 58 -4.84 -2.44 -7.94
CA VAL A 58 -4.22 -2.89 -9.20
C VAL A 58 -5.27 -3.43 -10.16
N VAL A 59 -6.19 -4.29 -9.69
CA VAL A 59 -7.25 -4.85 -10.54
C VAL A 59 -8.16 -3.75 -11.10
N VAL A 60 -8.55 -2.77 -10.28
CA VAL A 60 -9.37 -1.64 -10.71
C VAL A 60 -8.66 -0.79 -11.77
N LEU A 61 -7.39 -0.46 -11.57
CA LEU A 61 -6.61 0.31 -12.54
C LEU A 61 -6.43 -0.45 -13.86
N LEU A 62 -6.17 -1.76 -13.80
CA LEU A 62 -6.04 -2.62 -14.99
C LEU A 62 -7.38 -2.86 -15.72
N SER A 63 -8.51 -2.76 -15.02
CA SER A 63 -9.84 -2.76 -15.64
C SER A 63 -10.04 -1.50 -16.51
N GLY A 64 -9.64 -0.33 -16.00
CA GLY A 64 -9.71 0.92 -16.75
C GLY A 64 -8.89 0.90 -18.04
N THR A 65 -7.66 0.37 -18.00
CA THR A 65 -6.78 0.31 -19.18
C THR A 65 -7.28 -0.64 -20.27
N ARG A 66 -8.16 -1.60 -19.92
CA ARG A 66 -8.76 -2.55 -20.87
C ARG A 66 -10.07 -2.05 -21.47
N GLY A 67 -10.52 -0.84 -21.10
CA GLY A 67 -11.79 -0.27 -21.57
C GLY A 67 -13.03 -1.00 -21.03
N THR A 68 -12.89 -1.79 -19.96
CA THR A 68 -14.02 -2.52 -19.35
C THR A 68 -14.84 -1.69 -18.37
N ALA A 69 -14.35 -0.49 -18.00
CA ALA A 69 -15.01 0.44 -17.10
C ALA A 69 -14.76 1.89 -17.53
N GLU A 70 -15.70 2.78 -17.21
CA GLU A 70 -15.57 4.21 -17.50
C GLU A 70 -14.37 4.82 -16.73
N PRO A 71 -13.51 5.62 -17.39
CA PRO A 71 -12.29 6.17 -16.77
C PRO A 71 -12.56 6.97 -15.48
N ASP A 72 -13.67 7.72 -15.43
CA ASP A 72 -14.05 8.54 -14.28
C ASP A 72 -14.42 7.66 -13.07
N LEU A 73 -15.12 6.55 -13.31
CA LEU A 73 -15.46 5.58 -12.27
C LEU A 73 -14.19 4.92 -11.72
N VAL A 74 -13.26 4.53 -12.60
CA VAL A 74 -11.98 3.93 -12.22
C VAL A 74 -11.15 4.90 -11.39
N ALA A 75 -11.10 6.19 -11.78
CA ALA A 75 -10.41 7.24 -11.04
C ALA A 75 -10.96 7.40 -9.62
N GLY A 76 -12.30 7.49 -9.50
CA GLY A 76 -12.97 7.63 -8.20
C GLY A 76 -12.74 6.43 -7.29
N ILE A 77 -12.90 5.22 -7.81
CA ILE A 77 -12.66 3.99 -7.03
C ILE A 77 -11.20 3.90 -6.61
N ALA A 78 -10.25 4.12 -7.52
CA ALA A 78 -8.82 4.06 -7.21
C ALA A 78 -8.42 5.09 -6.14
N LEU A 79 -9.00 6.29 -6.16
CA LEU A 79 -8.78 7.30 -5.12
C LEU A 79 -9.27 6.82 -3.76
N VAL A 80 -10.50 6.32 -3.67
CA VAL A 80 -11.07 5.81 -2.42
C VAL A 80 -10.24 4.64 -1.89
N LEU A 81 -9.89 3.68 -2.74
CA LEU A 81 -9.05 2.55 -2.35
C LEU A 81 -7.67 3.00 -1.87
N GLY A 82 -7.05 3.98 -2.53
CA GLY A 82 -5.78 4.57 -2.12
C GLY A 82 -5.85 5.22 -0.74
N VAL A 83 -6.89 6.02 -0.48
CA VAL A 83 -7.12 6.67 0.82
C VAL A 83 -7.34 5.63 1.93
N VAL A 84 -8.16 4.61 1.67
CA VAL A 84 -8.39 3.51 2.62
C VAL A 84 -7.11 2.73 2.88
N THR A 85 -6.33 2.42 1.84
CA THR A 85 -5.03 1.73 1.98
C THR A 85 -4.08 2.54 2.86
N PHE A 86 -3.99 3.86 2.65
CA PHE A 86 -3.18 4.74 3.48
C PHE A 86 -3.66 4.78 4.93
N ALA A 87 -4.96 4.90 5.17
CA ALA A 87 -5.54 4.89 6.51
C ALA A 87 -5.26 3.56 7.24
N LEU A 88 -5.39 2.43 6.55
CA LEU A 88 -5.04 1.11 7.09
C LEU A 88 -3.54 1.00 7.39
N ALA A 89 -2.68 1.56 6.55
CA ALA A 89 -1.23 1.57 6.79
C ALA A 89 -0.87 2.38 8.03
N VAL A 90 -1.45 3.57 8.19
CA VAL A 90 -1.27 4.40 9.40
C VAL A 90 -1.79 3.66 10.63
N LEU A 91 -3.02 3.14 10.57
CA LEU A 91 -3.64 2.39 11.67
C LEU A 91 -2.77 1.21 12.10
N TRP A 92 -2.31 0.39 11.15
CA TRP A 92 -1.41 -0.72 11.42
C TRP A 92 -0.10 -0.24 12.06
N ALA A 93 0.57 0.75 11.46
CA ALA A 93 1.87 1.23 11.94
C ALA A 93 1.82 1.75 13.39
N VAL A 94 0.77 2.48 13.76
CA VAL A 94 0.59 2.97 15.14
C VAL A 94 0.09 1.89 16.10
N SER A 95 -0.50 0.80 15.59
CA SER A 95 -0.96 -0.34 16.39
C SER A 95 0.13 -1.36 16.70
N VAL A 96 1.30 -1.28 16.04
CA VAL A 96 2.43 -2.18 16.33
C VAL A 96 2.93 -1.95 17.75
N ASP A 97 2.82 -3.00 18.57
CA ASP A 97 3.26 -3.00 19.96
C ASP A 97 4.79 -2.83 20.06
N PRO A 98 5.30 -1.88 20.86
CA PRO A 98 6.73 -1.69 21.07
C PRO A 98 7.45 -2.96 21.56
N THR A 99 6.82 -3.78 22.39
CA THR A 99 7.40 -5.03 22.91
C THR A 99 7.67 -6.04 21.80
N VAL A 100 6.77 -6.16 20.82
CA VAL A 100 6.98 -6.97 19.62
C VAL A 100 8.05 -6.33 18.75
N LEU A 101 7.97 -5.01 18.51
CA LEU A 101 8.88 -4.27 17.64
C LEU A 101 10.35 -4.36 18.09
N PHE A 102 10.60 -4.33 19.40
CA PHE A 102 11.94 -4.39 19.96
C PHE A 102 12.38 -5.80 20.35
N SER A 103 11.57 -6.83 20.11
CA SER A 103 11.96 -8.24 20.28
C SER A 103 12.70 -8.85 19.10
N PHE A 104 12.81 -8.11 17.98
CA PHE A 104 13.57 -8.54 16.80
C PHE A 104 15.09 -8.56 17.10
N PRO A 105 15.86 -9.46 16.46
CA PRO A 105 17.31 -9.50 16.60
C PRO A 105 17.96 -8.20 16.07
N PRO A 106 19.17 -7.84 16.53
CA PRO A 106 19.86 -6.62 16.08
C PRO A 106 20.04 -6.52 14.55
N SER A 107 20.20 -7.65 13.85
CA SER A 107 20.25 -7.71 12.39
C SER A 107 18.97 -7.24 11.70
N ALA A 108 17.84 -7.25 12.42
CA ALA A 108 16.52 -6.84 11.95
C ALA A 108 16.02 -5.53 12.62
N ALA A 109 16.90 -4.75 13.26
CA ALA A 109 16.53 -3.49 13.92
C ALA A 109 15.86 -2.46 13.00
N TRP A 110 16.09 -2.57 11.68
CA TRP A 110 15.45 -1.74 10.66
C TRP A 110 13.93 -1.90 10.59
N ILE A 111 13.35 -2.99 11.15
CA ILE A 111 11.90 -3.22 11.23
C ILE A 111 11.18 -2.07 11.97
N ALA A 112 11.85 -1.38 12.89
CA ALA A 112 11.30 -0.18 13.53
C ALA A 112 10.90 0.93 12.54
N ASN A 113 11.67 1.06 11.44
CA ASN A 113 11.41 2.04 10.37
C ASN A 113 10.54 1.47 9.25
N HIS A 114 10.54 0.14 9.05
CA HIS A 114 9.79 -0.54 7.99
C HIS A 114 8.30 -0.14 7.98
N ARG A 115 7.64 -0.08 9.15
CA ARG A 115 6.23 0.36 9.23
C ARG A 115 5.99 1.76 8.66
N TRP A 116 6.93 2.67 8.87
CA TRP A 116 6.82 4.05 8.38
C TRP A 116 7.15 4.16 6.90
N VAL A 117 8.02 3.31 6.38
CA VAL A 117 8.26 3.17 4.93
C VAL A 117 6.98 2.70 4.22
N VAL A 118 6.28 1.72 4.79
CA VAL A 118 4.98 1.25 4.26
C VAL A 118 3.95 2.38 4.25
N VAL A 119 3.87 3.19 5.32
CA VAL A 119 2.98 4.37 5.37
C VAL A 119 3.34 5.39 4.29
N ALA A 120 4.63 5.68 4.12
CA ALA A 120 5.11 6.63 3.11
C ALA A 120 4.78 6.16 1.69
N LEU A 121 4.98 4.88 1.39
CA LEU A 121 4.62 4.28 0.10
C LEU A 121 3.10 4.28 -0.12
N ALA A 122 2.32 3.96 0.92
CA ALA A 122 0.86 3.98 0.84
C ALA A 122 0.31 5.39 0.57
N ALA A 123 0.99 6.45 1.00
CA ALA A 123 0.61 7.83 0.71
C ALA A 123 0.77 8.20 -0.79
N VAL A 124 1.68 7.53 -1.52
CA VAL A 124 1.90 7.79 -2.94
C VAL A 124 0.68 7.41 -3.78
N VAL A 125 -0.05 6.36 -3.39
CA VAL A 125 -1.22 5.85 -4.11
C VAL A 125 -2.35 6.89 -4.24
N PRO A 126 -2.89 7.46 -3.15
CA PRO A 126 -3.93 8.50 -3.24
C PRO A 126 -3.40 9.80 -3.86
N LEU A 127 -2.11 10.14 -3.70
CA LEU A 127 -1.52 11.32 -4.34
C LEU A 127 -1.49 11.18 -5.87
N ALA A 128 -1.11 10.00 -6.37
CA ALA A 128 -1.16 9.71 -7.80
C ALA A 128 -2.60 9.71 -8.34
N ALA A 129 -3.53 9.11 -7.60
CA ALA A 129 -4.96 9.08 -7.97
C ALA A 129 -5.60 10.48 -7.96
N ALA A 130 -5.28 11.32 -6.97
CA ALA A 130 -5.76 12.70 -6.90
C ALA A 130 -5.19 13.57 -8.03
N GLY A 131 -3.93 13.34 -8.42
CA GLY A 131 -3.32 13.97 -9.58
C GLY A 131 -4.05 13.62 -10.88
N TYR A 132 -4.42 12.35 -11.05
CA TYR A 132 -5.22 11.88 -12.19
C TYR A 132 -6.61 12.50 -12.21
N ALA A 133 -7.33 12.47 -11.09
CA ALA A 133 -8.67 13.04 -10.97
C ALA A 133 -8.68 14.55 -11.29
N ARG A 134 -7.66 15.32 -10.85
CA ARG A 134 -7.52 16.73 -11.25
C ARG A 134 -7.30 16.90 -12.76
N GLY A 135 -6.49 16.05 -13.37
CA GLY A 135 -6.18 16.13 -14.81
C GLY A 135 -7.36 15.76 -15.72
N VAL A 136 -8.30 14.94 -15.24
CA VAL A 136 -9.50 14.53 -15.98
C VAL A 136 -10.66 15.51 -15.75
N LEU A 137 -10.89 15.95 -14.51
CA LEU A 137 -12.05 16.79 -14.14
C LEU A 137 -11.94 18.27 -14.53
N TRP A 138 -10.74 18.77 -14.85
CA TRP A 138 -10.48 20.19 -15.15
C TRP A 138 -10.11 20.41 -16.63
N ARG A 139 -10.53 19.53 -17.54
CA ARG A 139 -10.48 19.79 -18.99
C ARG A 139 -11.65 20.64 -19.45
#